data_AF-A0A5D6Y9A5-F1
#
_entry.id   AF-A0A5D6Y9A5-F1
#
_cell.length_a   1.000
_cell.length_b   1.000
_cell.length_c   1.000
_cell.angle_alpha   90.00
_cell.angle_beta   90.00
_cell.angle_gamma   90.00
#
_symmetry.space_group_name_H-M   'P 1'
#
loop_
_entity.id
_entity.type
_entity.pdbx_description
1 polymer ?
#
loop_
_entity_poly.entity_id
_entity_poly.type
_entity_poly.pdbx_seq_one_letter_code
_entity_poly.pdbx_strand_id
1 'polypeptide(L)'
;MNPTPKNNARRRASIDAKRSDCAMRFMNRSSNPTARFHEMSHGLSHLIVAAACQALAKGKELAVSYEKHLWFVCMCGIRACVHWYAQCQESP
;
A
#
# COMPACT_ATOMS: atom_id res chain seq x y z
N MET A 1 -28.99 -21.81 27.56
CA MET A 1 -27.86 -21.40 26.69
C MET A 1 -28.12 -19.99 26.22
N ASN A 2 -27.33 -19.01 26.67
CA ASN A 2 -27.45 -17.64 26.14
C ASN A 2 -26.77 -17.58 24.77
N PRO A 3 -27.42 -16.97 23.76
CA PRO A 3 -26.77 -16.75 22.46
C PRO A 3 -25.62 -15.76 22.66
N THR A 4 -24.42 -16.16 22.26
CA THR A 4 -23.25 -15.30 22.17
C THR A 4 -23.58 -14.11 21.25
N PRO A 5 -23.33 -12.86 21.68
CA PRO A 5 -23.58 -11.71 20.82
C PRO A 5 -22.60 -11.78 19.65
N LYS A 6 -23.11 -12.01 18.43
CA LYS A 6 -22.37 -11.85 17.18
C LYS A 6 -22.07 -10.37 16.97
N ASN A 7 -21.04 -9.86 17.63
CA ASN A 7 -20.54 -8.52 17.40
C ASN A 7 -19.77 -8.50 16.08
N ASN A 8 -20.50 -8.31 14.97
CA ASN A 8 -19.95 -8.20 13.61
C ASN A 8 -19.34 -6.80 13.36
N ALA A 9 -18.91 -6.08 14.39
CA ALA A 9 -18.31 -4.77 14.23
C ALA A 9 -16.97 -4.91 13.48
N ARG A 10 -16.92 -4.38 12.26
CA ARG A 10 -15.69 -4.25 11.47
C ARG A 10 -14.73 -3.34 12.23
N ARG A 11 -13.74 -3.94 12.90
CA ARG A 11 -12.66 -3.19 13.56
C ARG A 11 -11.73 -2.63 12.50
N ARG A 12 -11.34 -1.37 12.68
CA ARG A 12 -10.35 -0.69 11.84
C ARG A 12 -9.17 -0.33 12.71
N ALA A 13 -7.98 -0.61 12.22
CA ALA A 13 -6.72 -0.22 12.83
C ALA A 13 -5.83 0.41 11.76
N SER A 14 -4.95 1.31 12.17
CA SER A 14 -4.00 2.00 11.29
C SER A 14 -2.59 1.75 11.79
N ILE A 15 -1.64 1.63 10.87
CA ILE A 15 -0.22 1.46 11.18
C ILE A 15 0.50 2.78 10.90
N ASP A 16 1.06 3.40 11.94
CA ASP A 16 2.01 4.50 11.75
C ASP A 16 3.42 3.92 11.56
N ALA A 17 3.91 3.99 10.32
CA ALA A 17 5.23 3.48 9.96
C ALA A 17 6.34 4.54 10.04
N LYS A 18 6.06 5.77 10.52
CA LYS A 18 7.04 6.88 10.55
C LYS A 18 8.32 6.53 11.31
N ARG A 19 8.20 5.73 12.37
CA ARG A 19 9.33 5.25 13.21
C ARG A 19 9.50 3.74 13.16
N SER A 20 8.94 3.08 12.14
CA SER A 20 9.14 1.64 11.96
C SER A 20 10.56 1.38 11.46
N ASP A 21 11.24 0.39 12.02
CA ASP A 21 12.54 -0.06 11.51
C ASP A 21 12.43 -0.84 10.20
N CYS A 22 11.22 -1.26 9.80
CA CYS A 22 10.99 -2.04 8.59
C CYS A 22 11.21 -1.21 7.31
N ALA A 23 11.93 -1.78 6.34
CA ALA A 23 12.19 -1.16 5.04
C ALA A 23 10.92 -0.98 4.18
N MET A 24 9.81 -1.67 4.49
CA MET A 24 8.53 -1.49 3.80
C MET A 24 8.03 -0.05 3.79
N ARG A 25 8.45 0.78 4.77
CA ARG A 25 8.09 2.21 4.85
C ARG A 25 8.59 3.05 3.67
N PHE A 26 9.54 2.53 2.88
CA PHE A 26 10.12 3.22 1.73
C PHE A 26 9.51 2.82 0.39
N MET A 27 8.57 1.87 0.36
CA MET A 27 7.91 1.48 -0.89
C MET A 27 7.06 2.62 -1.42
N ASN A 28 7.36 3.13 -2.61
CA ASN A 28 6.60 4.22 -3.20
C ASN A 28 5.28 3.74 -3.80
N ARG A 29 4.37 4.70 -4.05
CA ARG A 29 3.13 4.48 -4.79
C ARG A 29 3.40 4.46 -6.29
N SER A 30 2.96 3.40 -6.97
CA SER A 30 2.80 3.40 -8.44
C SER A 30 1.38 3.01 -8.86
N SER A 31 0.81 3.69 -9.85
CA SER A 31 -0.50 3.33 -10.43
C SER A 31 -0.48 1.98 -11.16
N ASN A 32 0.71 1.49 -11.52
CA ASN A 32 0.95 0.12 -11.95
C ASN A 32 1.90 -0.57 -10.94
N PRO A 33 1.39 -1.02 -9.78
CA PRO A 33 2.22 -1.47 -8.68
C PRO A 33 2.87 -2.83 -8.96
N THR A 34 4.10 -3.01 -8.49
CA THR A 34 4.85 -4.28 -8.57
C THR A 34 4.61 -5.18 -7.36
N ALA A 35 4.08 -4.64 -6.27
CA ALA A 35 3.68 -5.37 -5.08
C ALA A 35 2.33 -4.90 -4.51
N ARG A 36 1.72 -5.72 -3.66
CA ARG A 36 0.47 -5.40 -2.95
C ARG A 36 0.60 -5.71 -1.47
N PHE A 37 -0.10 -4.94 -0.64
CA PHE A 37 -0.25 -5.24 0.77
C PHE A 37 -1.24 -6.37 0.98
N HIS A 38 -0.88 -7.30 1.85
CA HIS A 38 -1.73 -8.38 2.31
C HIS A 38 -1.75 -8.39 3.83
N GLU A 39 -2.95 -8.49 4.38
CA GLU A 39 -3.14 -8.78 5.79
C GLU A 39 -2.98 -10.27 6.02
N MET A 40 -2.11 -10.62 6.97
CA MET A 40 -1.87 -11.98 7.42
C MET A 40 -2.14 -12.06 8.92
N SER A 41 -2.95 -13.04 9.31
CA SER A 41 -3.18 -13.34 10.73
C SER A 41 -2.05 -14.21 11.27
N HIS A 42 -1.50 -13.82 12.42
CA HIS A 42 -0.51 -14.57 13.17
C HIS A 42 -0.96 -14.65 14.64
N GLY A 43 -1.70 -15.71 14.97
CA GLY A 43 -2.34 -15.86 16.28
C GLY A 43 -3.36 -14.77 16.55
N LEU A 44 -3.14 -13.98 17.59
CA LEU A 44 -3.98 -12.82 17.95
C LEU A 44 -3.53 -11.52 17.28
N SER A 45 -2.44 -11.55 16.51
CA SER A 45 -1.88 -10.39 15.83
C SER A 45 -2.18 -10.42 14.34
N HIS A 46 -2.25 -9.23 13.75
CA HIS A 46 -2.39 -9.05 12.30
C HIS A 46 -1.11 -8.36 11.80
N LEU A 47 -0.54 -8.88 10.73
CA LEU A 47 0.66 -8.37 10.08
C LEU A 47 0.31 -7.93 8.67
N ILE A 48 0.89 -6.83 8.23
CA ILE A 48 0.82 -6.40 6.84
C ILE A 48 2.13 -6.76 6.16
N VAL A 49 2.05 -7.54 5.08
CA VAL A 49 3.20 -7.89 4.23
C VAL A 49 3.02 -7.28 2.84
N ALA A 50 4.13 -6.90 2.20
CA ALA A 50 4.13 -6.53 0.79
C ALA A 50 4.60 -7.71 -0.05
N ALA A 51 3.72 -8.27 -0.88
CA ALA A 51 4.03 -9.37 -1.77
C ALA A 51 4.18 -8.86 -3.21
N ALA A 52 5.27 -9.25 -3.88
CA ALA A 52 5.45 -8.97 -5.29
C ALA A 52 4.37 -9.71 -6.11
N CYS A 53 3.71 -8.99 -7.03
CA CYS A 53 2.64 -9.54 -7.87
C CYS A 53 3.11 -9.97 -9.26
N GLN A 54 4.41 -9.79 -9.54
CA GLN A 54 5.03 -10.07 -10.82
C GLN A 54 6.53 -10.34 -10.61
N ALA A 55 7.18 -10.97 -11.59
CA ALA A 55 8.63 -11.09 -11.60
C ALA A 55 9.30 -9.71 -11.64
N LEU A 56 10.38 -9.55 -10.85
CA LEU A 56 11.15 -8.32 -10.74
C LEU A 56 12.60 -8.57 -11.14
N ALA A 57 13.07 -7.79 -12.10
CA ALA A 57 14.49 -7.72 -12.41
C ALA A 57 15.24 -6.98 -11.30
N LYS A 58 16.54 -7.28 -11.15
CA LYS A 58 17.42 -6.54 -10.23
C LYS A 58 17.38 -5.04 -10.56
N GLY A 59 17.28 -4.21 -9.52
CA GLY A 59 17.20 -2.75 -9.66
C GLY A 59 15.81 -2.21 -10.01
N LYS A 60 14.82 -3.07 -10.28
CA LYS A 60 13.44 -2.63 -10.44
C LYS A 60 12.83 -2.24 -9.10
N GLU A 61 12.19 -1.08 -9.07
CA GLU A 61 11.55 -0.58 -7.86
C GLU A 61 10.39 -1.48 -7.40
N LEU A 62 10.34 -1.69 -6.08
CA LEU A 62 9.21 -2.30 -5.41
C LEU A 62 8.21 -1.21 -5.01
N ALA A 63 7.12 -1.11 -5.77
CA ALA A 63 6.11 -0.07 -5.64
C ALA A 63 4.74 -0.69 -5.39
N VAL A 64 3.94 -0.04 -4.55
CA VAL A 64 2.66 -0.53 -4.05
C VAL A 64 1.50 0.38 -4.44
N SER A 65 0.28 -0.06 -4.15
CA SER A 65 -0.91 0.79 -4.26
C SER A 65 -1.27 1.42 -2.91
N TYR A 66 -1.31 2.75 -2.88
CA TYR A 66 -1.81 3.58 -1.77
C TYR A 66 -3.25 4.02 -2.06
N GLU A 67 -3.96 3.23 -2.87
CA GLU A 67 -5.32 3.53 -3.33
C GLU A 67 -5.38 4.84 -4.16
N LYS A 68 -6.56 5.46 -4.22
CA LYS A 68 -6.85 6.63 -5.06
C LYS A 68 -6.74 7.96 -4.32
N HIS A 69 -6.88 7.96 -2.98
CA HIS A 69 -6.88 9.17 -2.17
C HIS A 69 -5.47 9.40 -1.60
N LEU A 70 -4.69 10.24 -2.29
CA LEU A 70 -3.31 10.56 -1.92
C LEU A 70 -3.24 11.99 -1.39
N TRP A 71 -2.45 12.23 -0.34
CA TRP A 71 -2.17 13.57 0.19
C TRP A 71 -1.02 14.28 -0.55
N PHE A 72 -0.54 13.71 -1.67
CA PHE A 72 0.58 14.19 -2.45
C PHE A 72 0.38 13.92 -3.95
N VAL A 73 1.11 14.65 -4.80
CA VAL A 73 1.14 14.41 -6.25
C VAL A 73 1.96 13.15 -6.51
N CYS A 74 1.35 12.18 -7.19
CA CYS A 74 2.03 10.92 -7.51
C CYS A 74 2.84 11.12 -8.79
N MET A 75 4.15 10.83 -8.75
CA MET A 75 5.09 10.94 -9.88
C MET A 75 5.45 9.58 -10.50
N CYS A 76 4.50 8.64 -10.55
CA CYS A 76 4.78 7.26 -10.98
C CYS A 76 5.01 7.09 -12.50
N GLY A 77 4.84 8.12 -13.32
CA GLY A 77 5.06 8.08 -14.77
C GLY A 77 4.04 7.26 -15.56
N ILE A 78 2.99 6.75 -14.93
CA ILE A 78 1.96 5.93 -15.58
C ILE A 78 0.85 6.82 -16.13
N ARG A 79 0.51 6.67 -17.43
CA ARG A 79 -0.59 7.44 -18.08
C ARG A 79 -1.95 7.30 -17.40
N ALA A 80 -2.22 6.14 -16.81
CA ALA A 80 -3.45 5.88 -16.06
C ALA A 80 -3.44 6.47 -14.63
N CYS A 81 -2.38 7.18 -14.22
CA CYS A 81 -2.31 7.83 -12.92
C CYS A 81 -3.32 8.98 -12.84
N VAL A 82 -4.02 9.07 -11.70
CA VAL A 82 -4.94 10.17 -11.41
C VAL A 82 -4.25 11.55 -11.45
N HIS A 83 -2.94 11.59 -11.27
CA HIS A 83 -2.13 12.80 -11.30
C HIS A 83 -1.31 12.95 -12.61
N TRP A 84 -1.58 12.17 -13.66
CA TRP A 84 -0.82 12.19 -14.92
C TRP A 84 -0.58 13.61 -15.46
N TYR A 85 -1.62 14.44 -15.53
CA TYR A 85 -1.49 15.81 -16.03
C TYR A 85 -0.60 16.71 -15.15
N ALA A 86 -0.62 16.51 -13.83
CA ALA A 86 0.26 17.26 -12.92
C ALA A 86 1.74 16.85 -13.09
N GLN A 87 2.01 15.56 -13.33
CA GLN A 87 3.37 15.06 -13.58
C GLN A 87 4.00 15.69 -14.83
N CYS A 88 3.20 15.91 -15.88
CA CYS A 88 3.67 16.51 -17.13
C CYS A 88 4.03 18.01 -16.98
N GLN A 89 3.45 18.71 -16.00
CA GLN A 89 3.73 20.12 -15.75
C GLN A 89 4.96 20.33 -14.87
N GLU A 90 5.33 19.32 -14.07
CA GLU A 90 6.53 19.33 -13.23
C GLU A 90 7.77 18.70 -13.92
N SER A 91 7.66 18.36 -15.21
CA SER A 91 8.81 17.92 -16.00
C SER A 91 9.66 19.16 -16.40
N PRO A 92 10.96 19.23 -16.05
CA PRO A 92 11.84 20.33 -16.51
C PRO A 92 11.96 20.39 -18.03
#